data_AF-A0A951P4D9-F1
#
_entry.id   AF-A0A951P4D9-F1
#
_cell.length_a   1.000
_cell.length_b   1.000
_cell.length_c   1.000
_cell.angle_alpha   90.00
_cell.angle_beta   90.00
_cell.angle_gamma   90.00
#
_symmetry.space_group_name_H-M   'P 1'
#
loop_
_entity.id
_entity.type
_entity.pdbx_description
1 polymer ?
#
loop_
_entity_poly.entity_id
_entity_poly.type
_entity_poly.pdbx_seq_one_letter_code
_entity_poly.pdbx_strand_id
1 'polypeptide(L)' 'MEQLKTIKDPRKPRGQRYALWLVMFLALLGSLCGYSGYRPLANFVQKHHRLICRLVELESNTKLMPSSSTFRRILQQVDA' A
#
# COMPACT_ATOMS: atom_id res chain seq x y z
N MET A 1 -13.03 -0.95 -4.21
CA MET A 1 -11.69 -1.27 -4.78
C MET A 1 -11.56 -0.88 -6.25
N GLU A 2 -12.62 -0.95 -7.05
CA GLU A 2 -12.54 -0.69 -8.50
C GLU A 2 -12.08 0.73 -8.87
N GLN A 3 -12.48 1.75 -8.11
CA GLN A 3 -12.03 3.13 -8.31
C GLN A 3 -10.52 3.32 -8.12
N LEU A 4 -9.84 2.48 -7.33
CA LEU A 4 -8.37 2.56 -7.19
C LEU A 4 -7.64 1.90 -8.35
N LYS A 5 -8.32 1.00 -9.09
CA LYS A 5 -7.76 0.31 -10.26
C LYS A 5 -7.76 1.19 -11.51
N THR A 6 -8.56 2.27 -11.53
CA THR A 6 -8.58 3.24 -12.65
C THR A 6 -7.41 4.22 -12.62
N ILE A 7 -6.69 4.30 -11.49
CA ILE A 7 -5.51 5.16 -11.34
C ILE A 7 -4.36 4.57 -12.17
N LYS A 8 -3.91 5.34 -13.18
CA LYS A 8 -2.76 4.96 -14.01
C LYS A 8 -1.51 4.85 -13.14
N ASP A 9 -0.80 3.74 -13.24
CA ASP A 9 0.44 3.53 -12.49
C ASP A 9 1.60 4.32 -13.12
N PRO A 10 2.15 5.35 -12.43
CA PRO A 10 3.25 6.15 -12.97
C PRO A 10 4.60 5.44 -12.88
N ARG A 11 4.67 4.26 -12.22
CA ARG A 11 5.92 3.54 -11.99
C ARG A 11 6.34 2.77 -13.23
N LYS A 12 7.66 2.77 -13.49
CA LYS A 12 8.29 1.87 -14.48
C LYS A 12 8.00 0.40 -14.12
N PRO A 13 7.85 -0.51 -15.11
CA PRO A 13 7.52 -1.93 -14.87
C PRO A 13 8.45 -2.63 -13.86
N ARG A 14 9.76 -2.35 -13.92
CA ARG A 14 10.77 -2.90 -12.98
C ARG A 14 10.57 -2.46 -11.52
N GLY A 15 9.78 -1.41 -11.27
CA GLY A 15 9.48 -0.85 -9.95
C GLY A 15 8.14 -1.31 -9.36
N GLN A 16 7.36 -2.09 -10.09
CA GLN A 16 6.02 -2.53 -9.71
C GLN A 16 6.08 -3.84 -8.90
N ARG A 17 6.61 -3.76 -7.67
CA ARG A 17 6.59 -4.90 -6.72
C ARG A 17 5.21 -5.17 -6.12
N TYR A 18 4.32 -4.18 -6.19
CA TYR A 18 2.98 -4.17 -5.62
C TYR A 18 2.04 -3.57 -6.64
N ALA A 19 0.80 -4.06 -6.75
CA ALA A 19 -0.22 -3.33 -7.49
C ALA A 19 -0.43 -1.94 -6.86
N LEU A 20 -0.57 -0.90 -7.68
CA LEU A 20 -0.69 0.49 -7.19
C LEU A 20 -1.89 0.63 -6.25
N TRP A 21 -3.03 0.08 -6.67
CA TRP A 21 -4.28 0.11 -5.91
C TRP A 21 -4.11 -0.46 -4.49
N LEU A 22 -3.27 -1.49 -4.32
CA LEU A 22 -3.03 -2.11 -3.01
C LEU A 22 -2.31 -1.13 -2.08
N VAL A 23 -1.27 -0.45 -2.57
CA VAL A 23 -0.55 0.52 -1.74
C VAL A 23 -1.45 1.72 -1.38
N MET A 24 -2.28 2.18 -2.31
CA MET A 24 -3.26 3.24 -2.04
C MET A 24 -4.32 2.80 -1.02
N PHE A 25 -4.84 1.58 -1.16
CA PHE A 25 -5.78 1.01 -0.20
C PHE A 25 -5.18 0.93 1.20
N LEU A 26 -3.93 0.45 1.33
CA LEU A 26 -3.22 0.37 2.61
C LEU A 26 -2.96 1.74 3.23
N ALA A 27 -2.62 2.75 2.41
CA ALA A 27 -2.43 4.12 2.87
C ALA A 27 -3.74 4.72 3.39
N LEU A 28 -4.85 4.52 2.67
CA LEU A 28 -6.17 4.96 3.08
C LEU A 28 -6.62 4.27 4.37
N LEU A 29 -6.52 2.93 4.41
CA LEU A 29 -6.92 2.13 5.57
C LEU A 29 -6.12 2.52 6.82
N GLY A 30 -4.79 2.65 6.69
CA GLY A 30 -3.96 3.09 7.80
C GLY A 30 -4.33 4.50 8.27
N SER A 31 -4.60 5.42 7.34
CA SER A 31 -5.02 6.78 7.66
C SER A 31 -6.37 6.81 8.39
N LEU A 32 -7.36 6.00 7.97
CA LEU A 32 -8.64 5.84 8.65
C LEU A 32 -8.49 5.25 10.06
N CYS A 33 -7.48 4.41 10.28
CA CYS A 33 -7.12 3.89 11.59
C CYS A 33 -6.24 4.84 12.42
N GLY A 34 -6.01 6.08 11.98
CA GLY A 34 -5.23 7.10 12.69
C GLY A 34 -3.71 7.05 12.46
N TYR A 35 -3.21 6.19 11.58
CA TYR A 35 -1.78 6.12 11.23
C TYR A 35 -1.44 7.15 10.16
N SER A 36 -1.09 8.36 10.61
CA SER A 36 -0.75 9.48 9.72
C SER A 36 0.76 9.52 9.41
N GLY A 37 1.11 9.53 8.12
CA GLY A 37 2.49 9.61 7.64
C GLY A 37 3.14 8.27 7.30
N TYR A 38 4.27 8.30 6.60
CA TYR A 38 4.83 7.11 5.95
C TYR A 38 5.36 6.04 6.90
N ARG A 39 5.97 6.44 8.03
CA ARG A 39 6.47 5.49 9.04
C ARG A 39 5.32 4.82 9.81
N PRO A 40 4.32 5.57 10.31
CA PRO A 40 3.12 4.96 10.89
C PRO A 40 2.40 4.01 9.94
N LEU A 41 2.25 4.36 8.66
CA LEU A 41 1.66 3.46 7.66
C LEU A 41 2.45 2.15 7.48
N ALA A 42 3.79 2.23 7.45
CA ALA A 42 4.63 1.03 7.38
C ALA A 42 4.47 0.15 8.63
N ASN A 43 4.38 0.75 9.81
CA ASN A 43 4.14 0.03 11.06
C ASN A 43 2.73 -0.60 11.06
N PHE A 44 1.72 0.11 10.56
CA PHE A 44 0.34 -0.38 10.45
C PHE A 44 0.29 -1.67 9.61
N VAL A 45 0.86 -1.67 8.41
CA VAL A 45 0.81 -2.84 7.53
C VAL A 45 1.62 -4.02 8.06
N GLN A 46 2.70 -3.77 8.81
CA GLN A 46 3.46 -4.83 9.48
C GLN A 46 2.68 -5.40 10.66
N LYS A 47 2.12 -4.54 11.52
CA LYS A 47 1.37 -4.92 12.72
C LYS A 47 0.10 -5.71 12.38
N HIS A 48 -0.59 -5.31 11.32
CA HIS A 48 -1.86 -5.92 10.91
C HIS A 48 -1.72 -6.83 9.69
N HIS A 49 -0.50 -7.29 9.37
CA HIS A 49 -0.18 -8.09 8.18
C HIS A 49 -1.17 -9.23 7.91
N ARG A 50 -1.41 -10.10 8.91
CA ARG A 50 -2.31 -11.25 8.77
C ARG A 50 -3.75 -10.86 8.47
N LEU A 51 -4.25 -9.81 9.15
CA LEU A 51 -5.60 -9.29 8.93
C LEU A 51 -5.73 -8.73 7.51
N ILE A 52 -4.75 -7.93 7.09
CA ILE A 52 -4.69 -7.33 5.77
C ILE A 52 -4.67 -8.42 4.69
N CYS A 53 -3.78 -9.42 4.81
CA CYS A 53 -3.75 -10.53 3.84
C CYS A 53 -5.10 -11.23 3.70
N ARG A 54 -5.82 -11.43 4.81
CA ARG A 54 -7.18 -12.00 4.78
C ARG A 54 -8.18 -11.06 4.11
N LEU A 55 -8.13 -9.76 4.38
CA LEU A 55 -9.06 -8.75 3.84
C LEU A 55 -8.91 -8.53 2.33
N VAL A 56 -7.68 -8.65 1.81
CA VAL A 56 -7.41 -8.46 0.37
C VAL A 56 -7.16 -9.79 -0.36
N GLU A 57 -7.50 -10.91 0.26
CA GLU A 57 -7.38 -12.27 -0.31
C GLU A 57 -5.98 -12.56 -0.88
N LEU A 58 -4.95 -12.03 -0.23
CA LEU A 58 -3.56 -12.34 -0.57
C LEU A 58 -3.15 -13.65 0.09
N GLU A 59 -2.26 -14.40 -0.57
CA GLU A 59 -1.67 -15.57 0.07
C GLU A 59 -1.01 -15.17 1.40
N SER A 60 -1.28 -15.95 2.45
CA SER A 60 -0.81 -15.69 3.82
C SER A 60 0.72 -15.55 3.91
N ASN A 61 1.45 -16.15 2.97
CA ASN A 61 2.92 -16.08 2.86
C ASN A 61 3.41 -14.88 2.03
N THR A 62 2.54 -13.92 1.71
CA THR A 62 2.93 -12.68 1.04
C THR A 62 3.82 -11.87 1.98
N LYS A 63 5.15 -12.08 1.87
CA LYS A 63 6.18 -11.40 2.67
C LYS A 63 6.34 -9.91 2.31
N LEU A 64 5.71 -9.47 1.23
CA LEU A 64 5.90 -8.14 0.68
C LEU A 64 4.84 -7.22 1.29
N MET A 65 5.24 -6.43 2.30
CA MET A 65 4.49 -5.25 2.74
C MET A 65 5.27 -3.98 2.37
N PRO A 66 4.59 -2.91 1.93
CA PRO A 66 5.26 -1.67 1.56
C PRO A 66 5.99 -1.07 2.77
N SER A 67 7.26 -0.74 2.57
CA SER A 67 8.05 0.05 3.52
C SER A 67 7.60 1.51 3.54
N SER A 68 8.05 2.27 4.54
CA SER A 68 7.84 3.72 4.58
C SER A 68 8.38 4.44 3.34
N SER A 69 9.54 4.01 2.82
CA SER A 69 10.10 4.52 1.57
C SER A 69 9.25 4.16 0.34
N THR A 70 8.59 2.99 0.35
CA THR A 70 7.66 2.57 -0.71
C THR A 70 6.42 3.46 -0.71
N PHE A 71 5.82 3.71 0.46
CA PHE A 71 4.69 4.63 0.60
C PHE A 71 5.04 6.03 0.11
N ARG A 72 6.16 6.60 0.60
CA ARG A 72 6.61 7.92 0.18
C ARG A 72 6.77 8.02 -1.33
N ARG A 73 7.52 7.09 -1.94
CA ARG A 73 7.79 7.11 -3.39
C ARG A 73 6.50 7.05 -4.21
N ILE A 74 5.56 6.20 -3.82
CA ILE A 74 4.32 5.99 -4.56
C ILE A 74 3.39 7.18 -4.41
N LEU A 75 3.15 7.63 -3.17
CA LEU A 75 2.25 8.75 -2.89
C LEU A 75 2.74 10.05 -3.55
N GLN A 76 4.05 10.33 -3.52
CA GLN A 76 4.62 11.51 -4.19
C GLN A 76 4.56 11.43 -5.73
N GLN A 77 4.46 10.24 -6.31
CA GLN A 77 4.36 10.06 -7.76
C GLN A 77 2.92 10.10 -8.27
N VAL A 78 1.94 9.83 -7.41
CA VAL A 78 0.51 9.91 -7.74
C VAL A 78 -0.02 11.34 -7.61
N ASP A 79 0.57 12.15 -6.73
CA ASP A 79 0.25 13.56 -6.52
C ASP A 79 0.97 14.51 -7.50
N ALA A 80 1.67 13.97 -8.51
CA ALA A 80 2.46 14.71 -9.50
C ALA A 80 1.81 14.63 -10.89
#